data_AF-A0A6M5YZE7-F1
#
_entry.id   AF-A0A6M5YZE7-F1
#
_cell.length_a   1.000
_cell.length_b   1.000
_cell.length_c   1.000
_cell.angle_alpha   90.00
_cell.angle_beta   90.00
_cell.angle_gamma   90.00
#
_symmetry.space_group_name_H-M   'P 1'
#
loop_
_entity.id
_entity.type
_entity.pdbx_description
1 polymer ?
#
loop_
_entity_poly.entity_id
_entity_poly.type
_entity_poly.pdbx_seq_one_letter_code
_entity_poly.pdbx_strand_id
1 'polypeptide(L)'
;MFLSRFILSSVTFVVSSCLLAAADPNPKPAEMILGRWQGESTFTIKSNREGVKDEVFTRKVFVEFKKDGTVTYTEGDIPELKNRVPGSEKGSSVTGKYSFVKDTEIELTIEEDGKRRTLKSKVAVTNEELSLTSLVQGKDVKSPKFKRAKDKD
;
A
#
# COMPACT_ATOMS: atom_id res chain seq x y z
N MET A 1 -44.97 -67.18 6.60
CA MET A 1 -43.88 -66.82 7.53
C MET A 1 -42.93 -65.89 6.78
N PHE A 2 -42.69 -64.70 7.32
CA PHE A 2 -41.76 -63.63 6.92
C PHE A 2 -42.04 -62.74 5.68
N LEU A 3 -42.47 -61.50 6.01
CA LEU A 3 -42.28 -60.26 5.26
C LEU A 3 -40.79 -59.93 5.09
N SER A 4 -40.40 -59.31 3.96
CA SER A 4 -39.30 -58.32 3.91
C SER A 4 -39.39 -57.51 2.61
N ARG A 5 -40.02 -56.32 2.65
CA ARG A 5 -39.41 -54.97 2.72
C ARG A 5 -38.72 -54.48 1.44
N PHE A 6 -39.43 -53.57 0.77
CA PHE A 6 -38.92 -52.55 -0.16
C PHE A 6 -37.82 -51.70 0.49
N ILE A 7 -36.74 -51.41 -0.24
CA ILE A 7 -36.00 -50.15 -0.10
C ILE A 7 -35.67 -49.64 -1.52
N LEU A 8 -36.47 -48.67 -1.95
CA LEU A 8 -36.25 -47.83 -3.12
C LEU A 8 -35.10 -46.86 -2.78
N SER A 9 -33.92 -47.05 -3.36
CA SER A 9 -32.79 -46.13 -3.20
C SER A 9 -32.96 -44.96 -4.16
N SER A 10 -33.55 -43.86 -3.68
CA SER A 10 -33.54 -42.58 -4.38
C SER A 10 -32.16 -41.95 -4.24
N VAL A 11 -31.38 -41.93 -5.33
CA VAL A 11 -30.15 -41.15 -5.45
C VAL A 11 -30.55 -39.68 -5.66
N THR A 12 -30.49 -38.87 -4.60
CA THR A 12 -30.55 -37.41 -4.71
C THR A 12 -29.20 -36.90 -5.19
N PHE A 13 -29.13 -36.51 -6.47
CA PHE A 13 -28.06 -35.67 -6.97
C PHE A 13 -28.18 -34.29 -6.33
N VAL A 14 -27.33 -34.01 -5.34
CA VAL A 14 -27.07 -32.65 -4.89
C VAL A 14 -26.31 -31.98 -6.03
N VAL A 15 -27.04 -31.27 -6.89
CA VAL A 15 -26.46 -30.28 -7.79
C VAL A 15 -25.87 -29.23 -6.86
N SER A 16 -24.57 -29.37 -6.57
CA SER A 16 -23.79 -28.37 -5.87
C SER A 16 -23.87 -27.14 -6.74
N SER A 17 -24.72 -26.20 -6.34
CA SER A 17 -24.78 -24.87 -6.89
C SER A 17 -23.37 -24.30 -6.78
N CYS A 18 -22.62 -24.33 -7.88
CA CYS A 18 -21.52 -23.42 -8.07
C CYS A 18 -22.13 -22.04 -7.90
N LEU A 19 -22.04 -21.50 -6.69
CA LEU A 19 -22.12 -20.10 -6.39
C LEU A 19 -21.03 -19.47 -7.26
N LEU A 20 -21.38 -19.14 -8.50
CA LEU A 20 -20.78 -18.02 -9.19
C LEU A 20 -21.13 -16.83 -8.32
N ALA A 21 -20.28 -16.56 -7.32
CA ALA A 21 -20.10 -15.21 -6.86
C ALA A 21 -19.75 -14.45 -8.13
N ALA A 22 -20.71 -13.68 -8.64
CA ALA A 22 -20.46 -12.70 -9.67
C ALA A 22 -19.29 -11.88 -9.14
N ALA A 23 -18.12 -12.07 -9.76
CA ALA A 23 -16.97 -11.22 -9.48
C ALA A 23 -17.45 -9.81 -9.80
N ASP A 24 -17.60 -9.00 -8.76
CA ASP A 24 -17.83 -7.57 -8.91
C ASP A 24 -16.80 -7.09 -9.92
N PRO A 25 -17.20 -6.52 -11.08
CA PRO A 25 -16.26 -6.21 -12.16
C PRO A 25 -15.24 -5.14 -11.76
N ASN A 26 -15.38 -4.57 -10.57
CA ASN A 26 -14.44 -3.64 -10.00
C ASN A 26 -13.63 -4.34 -8.89
N PRO A 27 -12.31 -4.57 -9.08
CA PRO A 27 -11.47 -5.18 -8.06
C PRO A 27 -11.57 -4.37 -6.76
N LYS A 28 -11.70 -5.06 -5.62
CA LYS A 28 -11.79 -4.38 -4.32
C LYS A 28 -10.52 -3.57 -4.08
N PRO A 29 -10.57 -2.43 -3.38
CA PRO A 29 -9.38 -1.64 -3.06
C PRO A 29 -8.23 -2.46 -2.44
N ALA A 30 -8.59 -3.50 -1.68
CA ALA A 30 -7.64 -4.45 -1.09
C ALA A 30 -6.83 -5.27 -2.11
N GLU A 31 -7.41 -5.55 -3.28
CA GLU A 31 -6.71 -6.22 -4.38
C GLU A 31 -5.98 -5.19 -5.25
N MET A 32 -6.59 -4.02 -5.47
CA MET A 32 -6.02 -2.98 -6.33
C MET A 32 -4.73 -2.38 -5.78
N ILE A 33 -4.62 -2.22 -4.45
CA ILE A 33 -3.44 -1.62 -3.80
C ILE A 33 -2.18 -2.49 -3.95
N LEU A 34 -2.32 -3.77 -4.26
CA LEU A 34 -1.21 -4.70 -4.37
C LEU A 34 -0.24 -4.33 -5.48
N GLY A 35 1.03 -4.62 -5.24
CA GLY A 35 2.14 -4.36 -6.14
C GLY A 35 2.93 -3.12 -5.76
N ARG A 36 3.78 -2.70 -6.69
CA ARG A 36 4.73 -1.60 -6.50
C ARG A 36 4.24 -0.31 -7.12
N TRP A 37 4.39 0.77 -6.38
CA TRP A 37 3.95 2.11 -6.72
C TRP A 37 5.12 3.07 -6.65
N GLN A 38 5.25 4.00 -7.59
CA GLN A 38 6.30 5.00 -7.66
C GLN A 38 5.71 6.41 -7.51
N GLY A 39 6.24 7.17 -6.58
CA GLY A 39 5.92 8.59 -6.37
C GLY A 39 7.18 9.42 -6.24
N GLU A 40 7.00 10.65 -5.82
CA GLU A 40 8.07 11.62 -5.60
C GLU A 40 7.91 12.27 -4.22
N SER A 41 9.02 12.46 -3.53
CA SER A 41 9.10 13.24 -2.28
C SER A 41 10.13 14.35 -2.45
N THR A 42 9.96 15.44 -1.73
CA THR A 42 10.84 16.61 -1.80
C THR A 42 11.72 16.71 -0.57
N PHE A 43 13.01 16.94 -0.79
CA PHE A 43 13.98 17.32 0.22
C PHE A 43 14.32 18.80 0.05
N THR A 44 14.12 19.61 1.09
CA THR A 44 14.32 21.06 1.01
C THR A 44 15.48 21.48 1.91
N ILE A 45 16.48 22.15 1.32
CA ILE A 45 17.53 22.86 2.05
C ILE A 45 17.08 24.30 2.24
N LYS A 46 16.80 24.68 3.49
CA LYS A 46 16.37 26.03 3.83
C LYS A 46 17.52 27.02 3.67
N SER A 47 17.24 28.14 3.02
CA SER A 47 18.15 29.27 2.98
C SER A 47 17.98 30.14 4.23
N ASN A 48 19.09 30.48 4.89
CA ASN A 48 19.10 31.42 6.01
C ASN A 48 19.36 32.87 5.59
N ARG A 49 19.43 33.15 4.28
CA ARG A 49 19.69 34.49 3.74
C ARG A 49 18.40 35.10 3.19
N GLU A 50 18.11 36.33 3.60
CA GLU A 50 16.99 37.10 3.09
C GLU A 50 17.08 37.26 1.56
N GLY A 51 15.97 37.04 0.86
CA GLY A 51 15.89 37.13 -0.59
C GLY A 51 16.44 35.92 -1.37
N VAL A 52 17.00 34.90 -0.71
CA VAL A 52 17.47 33.68 -1.36
C VAL A 52 16.44 32.56 -1.19
N LYS A 53 16.04 31.94 -2.30
CA LYS A 53 15.07 30.83 -2.32
C LYS A 53 15.68 29.54 -1.76
N ASP A 54 14.84 28.72 -1.12
CA ASP A 54 15.19 27.38 -0.70
C ASP A 54 15.55 26.49 -1.91
N GLU A 55 16.54 25.61 -1.72
CA GLU A 55 16.88 24.59 -2.71
C GLU A 55 16.00 23.36 -2.49
N VAL A 56 15.27 22.94 -3.52
CA VAL A 56 14.37 21.78 -3.46
C VAL A 56 14.91 20.67 -4.37
N PHE A 57 15.12 19.50 -3.80
CA PHE A 57 15.53 18.29 -4.48
C PHE A 57 14.38 17.29 -4.48
N THR A 58 14.18 16.60 -5.59
CA THR A 58 13.15 15.56 -5.69
C THR A 58 13.79 14.19 -5.61
N ARG A 59 13.24 13.31 -4.79
CA ARG A 59 13.61 11.89 -4.76
C ARG A 59 12.46 11.02 -5.22
N LYS A 60 12.81 9.96 -5.94
CA LYS A 60 11.87 8.88 -6.23
C LYS A 60 11.57 8.12 -4.96
N VAL A 61 10.31 7.76 -4.78
CA VAL A 61 9.83 6.94 -3.67
C VAL A 61 9.08 5.76 -4.24
N PHE A 62 9.30 4.58 -3.68
CA PHE A 62 8.57 3.38 -4.02
C PHE A 62 7.81 2.87 -2.80
N VAL A 63 6.56 2.47 -2.99
CA VAL A 63 5.75 1.78 -1.99
C VAL A 63 5.28 0.46 -2.57
N GLU A 64 5.56 -0.64 -1.90
CA GLU A 64 5.15 -1.97 -2.32
C GLU A 64 4.22 -2.58 -1.29
N PHE A 65 3.01 -2.98 -1.71
CA PHE A 65 2.05 -3.71 -0.89
C PHE A 65 1.97 -5.17 -1.34
N LYS A 66 2.21 -6.09 -0.41
CA LYS A 66 2.22 -7.53 -0.65
C LYS A 66 0.99 -8.20 -0.05
N LYS A 67 0.54 -9.29 -0.66
CA LYS A 67 -0.63 -10.07 -0.24
C LYS A 67 -0.55 -10.61 1.19
N ASP A 68 0.65 -10.77 1.73
CA ASP A 68 0.93 -11.22 3.10
C ASP A 68 0.77 -10.09 4.15
N GLY A 69 0.29 -8.92 3.75
CA GLY A 69 0.15 -7.75 4.62
C GLY A 69 1.48 -7.03 4.87
N THR A 70 2.55 -7.32 4.13
CA THR A 70 3.81 -6.56 4.20
C THR A 70 3.74 -5.31 3.33
N VAL A 71 4.22 -4.20 3.87
CA VAL A 71 4.43 -2.95 3.12
C VAL A 71 5.91 -2.58 3.16
N THR A 72 6.49 -2.18 2.04
CA THR A 72 7.86 -1.67 1.97
C THR A 72 7.84 -0.27 1.37
N TYR A 73 8.49 0.67 2.05
CA TYR A 73 8.70 2.04 1.58
C TYR A 73 10.19 2.24 1.32
N THR A 74 10.54 2.58 0.09
CA THR A 74 11.93 2.76 -0.35
C THR A 74 12.11 4.11 -0.98
N GLU A 75 13.05 4.89 -0.46
CA GLU A 75 13.45 6.17 -1.03
C GLU A 75 14.68 5.99 -1.91
N GLY A 76 14.73 6.69 -3.04
CA GLY A 76 15.89 6.71 -3.92
C GLY A 76 16.98 7.65 -3.44
N ASP A 77 18.19 7.40 -3.93
CA ASP A 77 19.34 8.29 -3.74
C ASP A 77 19.11 9.66 -4.41
N ILE A 78 19.67 10.72 -3.83
CA ILE A 78 19.80 12.06 -4.43
C ILE A 78 21.30 12.42 -4.47
N PRO A 79 22.04 12.00 -5.51
CA PRO A 79 23.50 12.19 -5.59
C PRO A 79 23.96 13.64 -5.44
N GLU A 80 23.12 14.60 -5.86
CA GLU A 80 23.36 16.04 -5.76
C GLU A 80 23.53 16.51 -4.31
N LEU A 81 22.95 15.79 -3.34
CA LEU A 81 23.07 16.12 -1.92
C LEU A 81 24.44 15.78 -1.33
N LYS A 82 25.25 14.92 -1.96
CA LYS A 82 26.52 14.45 -1.38
C LYS A 82 27.45 15.57 -0.94
N ASN A 83 27.50 16.66 -1.72
CA ASN A 83 28.34 17.82 -1.44
C ASN A 83 27.60 18.96 -0.71
N ARG A 84 26.28 18.83 -0.52
CA ARG A 84 25.42 19.84 0.14
C ARG A 84 25.12 19.47 1.59
N VAL A 85 24.69 18.22 1.80
CA VAL A 85 24.34 17.65 3.11
C VAL A 85 24.85 16.21 3.14
N PRO A 86 26.12 15.98 3.52
CA PRO A 86 26.72 14.65 3.54
C PRO A 86 25.90 13.66 4.38
N GLY A 87 25.65 12.46 3.82
CA GLY A 87 24.83 11.41 4.43
C GLY A 87 23.35 11.47 4.06
N SER A 88 22.87 12.58 3.47
CA SER A 88 21.48 12.72 2.98
C SER A 88 21.31 12.29 1.52
N GLU A 89 22.40 11.96 0.82
CA GLU A 89 22.33 11.49 -0.58
C GLU A 89 21.77 10.08 -0.70
N LYS A 90 21.78 9.30 0.39
CA LYS A 90 21.35 7.91 0.36
C LYS A 90 19.86 7.75 0.60
N GLY A 91 19.27 6.88 -0.21
CA GLY A 91 17.97 6.27 0.01
C GLY A 91 17.87 5.58 1.36
N SER A 92 16.67 5.58 1.92
CA SER A 92 16.31 4.72 3.05
C SER A 92 15.32 3.66 2.58
N SER A 93 15.24 2.54 3.29
CA SER A 93 14.16 1.58 3.07
C SER A 93 13.63 1.11 4.41
N VAL A 94 12.32 1.16 4.56
CA VAL A 94 11.62 0.73 5.78
C VAL A 94 10.54 -0.27 5.42
N THR A 95 10.45 -1.33 6.21
CA THR A 95 9.46 -2.39 6.04
C THR A 95 8.51 -2.39 7.23
N GLY A 96 7.23 -2.61 6.96
CA GLY A 96 6.19 -2.65 7.96
C GLY A 96 5.10 -3.65 7.60
N LYS A 97 4.00 -3.57 8.35
CA LYS A 97 2.78 -4.33 8.12
C LYS A 97 1.62 -3.40 7.86
N TYR A 98 0.67 -3.86 7.06
CA TYR A 98 -0.57 -3.16 6.80
C TYR A 98 -1.77 -4.11 6.87
N SER A 99 -2.92 -3.58 7.26
CA SER A 99 -4.20 -4.28 7.20
C SER A 99 -5.33 -3.32 6.86
N PHE A 100 -6.33 -3.78 6.11
CA PHE A 100 -7.55 -3.01 5.89
C PHE A 100 -8.41 -3.07 7.15
N VAL A 101 -8.75 -1.90 7.69
CA VAL A 101 -9.71 -1.76 8.80
C VAL A 101 -11.11 -1.43 8.29
N LYS A 102 -11.21 -0.87 7.08
CA LYS A 102 -12.43 -0.67 6.27
C LYS A 102 -12.06 -0.73 4.79
N ASP A 103 -13.03 -0.80 3.90
CA ASP A 103 -12.79 -0.93 2.45
C ASP A 103 -11.80 0.09 1.86
N THR A 104 -11.77 1.31 2.38
CA THR A 104 -10.89 2.39 1.92
C THR A 104 -9.98 2.93 3.03
N GLU A 105 -9.74 2.16 4.10
CA GLU A 105 -8.93 2.59 5.24
C GLU A 105 -7.99 1.46 5.67
N ILE A 106 -6.70 1.77 5.75
CA ILE A 106 -5.66 0.84 6.20
C ILE A 106 -5.04 1.33 7.51
N GLU A 107 -4.63 0.38 8.33
CA GLU A 107 -3.73 0.60 9.44
C GLU A 107 -2.32 0.15 9.02
N LEU A 108 -1.36 1.06 9.10
CA LEU A 108 0.04 0.87 8.74
C LEU A 108 0.86 0.86 10.02
N THR A 109 1.62 -0.21 10.24
CA THR A 109 2.55 -0.36 11.35
C THR A 109 3.96 -0.43 10.81
N ILE A 110 4.82 0.48 11.24
CA ILE A 110 6.24 0.53 10.88
C ILE A 110 7.06 0.53 12.16
N GLU A 111 8.17 -0.20 12.16
CA GLU A 111 9.16 -0.16 13.23
C GLU A 111 10.42 0.55 12.71
N GLU A 112 10.79 1.64 13.38
CA GLU A 112 11.96 2.45 13.03
C GLU A 112 12.69 2.78 14.34
N ASP A 113 13.99 2.49 14.40
CA ASP A 113 14.84 2.69 15.58
C ASP A 113 14.27 2.06 16.88
N GLY A 114 13.71 0.85 16.77
CA GLY A 114 13.11 0.12 17.90
C GLY A 114 11.81 0.75 18.42
N LYS A 115 11.25 1.74 17.72
CA LYS A 115 9.96 2.37 18.05
C LYS A 115 8.93 1.94 17.02
N ARG A 116 7.91 1.23 17.50
CA ARG A 116 6.72 0.90 16.71
C ARG A 116 5.83 2.13 16.58
N ARG A 117 5.50 2.49 15.34
CA ARG A 117 4.52 3.53 14.99
C ARG A 117 3.38 2.89 14.21
N THR A 118 2.16 3.17 14.63
CA THR A 118 0.95 2.75 13.92
C THR A 118 0.19 3.99 13.49
N LEU A 119 -0.21 4.03 12.23
CA LEU A 119 -0.94 5.14 11.63
C LEU A 119 -2.13 4.62 10.81
N LYS A 120 -3.23 5.37 10.81
CA LYS A 120 -4.40 5.08 9.98
C LYS A 120 -4.38 5.97 8.74
N SER A 121 -4.63 5.36 7.58
CA SER A 121 -4.63 6.06 6.30
C SER A 121 -5.86 5.69 5.48
N LYS A 122 -6.49 6.71 4.90
CA LYS A 122 -7.46 6.51 3.82
C LYS A 122 -6.71 6.17 2.54
N VAL A 123 -7.21 5.17 1.82
CA VAL A 123 -6.67 4.70 0.55
C VAL A 123 -7.61 5.13 -0.57
N ALA A 124 -7.08 5.83 -1.56
CA ALA A 124 -7.71 6.00 -2.85
C ALA A 124 -6.81 5.34 -3.89
N VAL A 125 -7.30 4.28 -4.53
CA VAL A 125 -6.52 3.49 -5.48
C VAL A 125 -7.33 3.24 -6.75
N THR A 126 -6.66 3.37 -7.89
CA THR A 126 -7.16 2.99 -9.22
C THR A 126 -6.19 2.00 -9.85
N ASN A 127 -6.39 1.61 -11.10
CA ASN A 127 -5.42 0.77 -11.81
C ASN A 127 -4.06 1.45 -11.99
N GLU A 128 -4.04 2.79 -12.01
CA GLU A 128 -2.84 3.57 -12.37
C GLU A 128 -2.30 4.43 -11.23
N GLU A 129 -3.16 4.89 -10.32
CA GLU A 129 -2.81 5.82 -9.25
C GLU A 129 -3.12 5.25 -7.86
N LEU A 130 -2.26 5.58 -6.91
CA LEU A 130 -2.45 5.36 -5.49
C LEU A 130 -2.23 6.69 -4.75
N SER A 131 -3.14 6.99 -3.83
CA SER A 131 -3.02 8.11 -2.89
C SER A 131 -3.35 7.62 -1.48
N LEU A 132 -2.50 8.00 -0.53
CA LEU A 132 -2.71 7.75 0.88
C LEU A 132 -2.96 9.08 1.59
N THR A 133 -3.93 9.11 2.50
CA THR A 133 -4.15 10.27 3.39
C THR A 133 -4.11 9.80 4.83
N SER A 134 -3.05 10.17 5.53
CA SER A 134 -2.79 9.73 6.91
C SER A 134 -3.33 10.74 7.91
N LEU A 135 -3.97 10.26 8.97
CA LEU A 135 -4.38 11.14 10.07
C LEU A 135 -3.23 11.25 11.08
N VAL A 136 -2.57 12.41 11.12
CA VAL A 136 -1.46 12.68 12.04
C VAL A 136 -1.87 13.82 12.97
N GLN A 137 -1.95 13.55 14.28
CA GLN A 137 -2.35 14.55 15.29
C GLN A 137 -3.68 15.26 14.97
N GLY A 138 -4.65 14.52 14.43
CA GLY A 138 -5.96 15.08 14.05
C GLY A 138 -5.97 15.89 12.75
N LYS A 139 -4.86 15.92 12.01
CA LYS A 139 -4.77 16.58 10.70
C LYS A 139 -4.59 15.54 9.59
N ASP A 140 -5.31 15.75 8.49
CA ASP A 140 -5.14 14.97 7.27
C ASP A 140 -3.84 15.39 6.57
N VAL A 141 -2.89 14.47 6.50
CA VAL A 141 -1.64 14.62 5.76
C VAL A 141 -1.74 13.78 4.50
N LYS A 142 -1.87 14.46 3.35
CA LYS A 142 -1.88 13.79 2.04
C LYS A 142 -0.47 13.39 1.67
N SER A 143 -0.26 12.10 1.42
CA SER A 143 0.95 11.62 0.77
C SER A 143 1.00 12.08 -0.69
N PRO A 144 2.20 12.09 -1.30
CA PRO A 144 2.33 12.26 -2.74
C PRO A 144 1.45 11.25 -3.50
N LYS A 145 1.04 11.61 -4.71
CA LYS A 145 0.43 10.63 -5.61
C LYS A 145 1.49 9.66 -6.09
N PHE A 146 1.17 8.38 -6.06
CA PHE A 146 1.99 7.32 -6.62
C PHE A 146 1.34 6.80 -7.91
N LYS A 147 2.15 6.47 -8.89
CA LYS A 147 1.75 5.77 -10.11
C LYS A 147 2.18 4.31 -10.03
N ARG A 148 1.44 3.40 -10.66
CA ARG A 148 1.86 2.00 -10.71
C ARG A 148 3.27 1.92 -11.33
N ALA A 149 4.20 1.33 -10.59
CA ALA A 149 5.55 1.17 -11.11
C ALA A 149 5.49 0.13 -12.24
N LYS A 150 6.15 0.43 -13.36
CA LYS A 150 6.45 -0.63 -14.32
C LYS A 150 7.41 -1.58 -13.63
N ASP A 151 7.06 -2.86 -13.56
CA ASP A 151 7.99 -3.87 -13.07
C ASP A 151 9.31 -3.68 -13.82
N LYS A 152 10.42 -3.67 -13.07
CA LYS A 152 11.73 -3.73 -13.69
C LYS A 152 11.85 -5.15 -14.24
N ASP A 153 11.86 -5.28 -15.57
CA ASP A 153 12.60 -6.36 -16.24
C ASP A 153 14.03 -6.47 -15.67
#